data_AF-X1A280-F1
#
_entry.id   AF-X1A280-F1
#
_cell.length_a   1.000
_cell.length_b   1.000
_cell.length_c   1.000
_cell.angle_alpha   90.00
_cell.angle_beta   90.00
_cell.angle_gamma   90.00
#
_symmetry.space_group_name_H-M   'P 1'
#
loop_
_entity.id
_entity.type
_entity.pdbx_description
1 polymer ?
#
loop_
_entity_poly.entity_id
_entity_poly.type
_entity_poly.pdbx_seq_one_letter_code
_entity_poly.pdbx_strand_id
1 'polypeptide(L)' 'MYKCLKCGNTYKFIGTVKEKGNAFIYQNSDNKKDMDSLTWAFLTSDSRWKSSHNVRRCFYCKSTKIGQI' A
#
# COMPACT_ATOMS: atom_id res chain seq x y z
N MET A 1 -7.01 10.41 3.57
CA MET A 1 -7.53 9.13 3.04
C MET A 1 -7.67 9.24 1.51
N TYR A 2 -7.86 8.15 0.76
CA TYR A 2 -8.04 8.21 -0.72
C TYR A 2 -9.34 7.53 -1.16
N LYS A 3 -9.94 8.04 -2.24
CA LYS A 3 -11.10 7.45 -2.91
C LYS A 3 -10.90 7.41 -4.42
N CYS A 4 -11.22 6.28 -5.04
CA CYS A 4 -11.36 6.23 -6.49
C CYS A 4 -12.66 6.92 -6.91
N LEU A 5 -12.55 7.99 -7.69
CA LEU A 5 -13.71 8.75 -8.17
C LEU A 5 -14.53 8.01 -9.23
N LYS A 6 -14.01 6.91 -9.80
CA LYS A 6 -14.72 6.09 -10.80
C LYS A 6 -15.59 4.99 -10.17
N CYS A 7 -15.08 4.26 -9.19
CA CYS A 7 -15.76 3.07 -8.63
C CYS A 7 -15.98 3.13 -7.11
N GLY A 8 -15.67 4.27 -6.48
CA GLY A 8 -15.90 4.47 -5.05
C GLY A 8 -14.95 3.75 -4.10
N ASN A 9 -14.04 2.90 -4.61
CA ASN A 9 -13.08 2.16 -3.78
C ASN A 9 -12.25 3.10 -2.88
N THR A 10 -12.22 2.77 -1.60
CA THR A 10 -11.40 3.42 -0.56
C THR A 10 -10.39 2.46 0.08
N TYR A 11 -10.38 1.20 -0.34
CA TYR A 11 -9.64 0.12 0.33
C TYR A 11 -8.24 -0.11 -0.25
N LYS A 12 -8.13 -0.44 -1.54
CA LYS A 12 -6.85 -0.89 -2.13
C LYS A 12 -6.44 -0.04 -3.34
N PHE A 13 -5.21 0.45 -3.33
CA PHE A 13 -4.65 1.25 -4.42
C PHE A 13 -3.26 0.74 -4.83
N ILE A 14 -2.88 1.04 -6.07
CA ILE A 14 -1.55 0.77 -6.60
C ILE A 14 -0.78 2.08 -6.52
N GLY A 15 0.40 2.03 -5.91
CA GLY A 15 1.24 3.19 -5.67
C GLY A 15 2.68 2.81 -5.36
N THR A 16 3.48 3.79 -4.99
CA THR A 16 4.80 3.60 -4.42
C THR A 16 4.82 4.10 -2.99
N VAL A 17 5.62 3.46 -2.15
CA VAL A 17 5.88 3.87 -0.78
C VAL A 17 7.39 3.98 -0.62
N LYS A 18 7.84 5.05 0.03
CA LYS A 18 9.23 5.26 0.42
C LYS A 18 9.28 5.37 1.93
N GLU A 19 10.05 4.49 2.52
CA GLU A 19 10.20 4.38 3.96
C GLU A 19 11.66 4.66 4.35
N LYS A 20 11.88 5.37 5.45
CA LYS A 20 13.21 5.63 6.01
C LYS A 20 13.21 5.47 7.53
N GLY A 21 14.01 4.52 8.03
CA GLY A 21 14.22 4.24 9.45
C GLY A 21 14.70 2.80 9.66
N ASN A 22 14.78 2.38 10.91
CA ASN A 22 15.06 0.99 11.27
C ASN A 22 13.76 0.16 11.20
N ALA A 23 13.83 -1.02 10.59
CA ALA A 23 12.69 -1.92 10.46
C ALA A 23 13.09 -3.38 10.71
N PHE A 24 12.15 -4.13 11.27
CA PHE A 24 12.17 -5.58 11.17
C PHE A 24 11.50 -6.00 9.86
N ILE A 25 12.21 -6.80 9.06
CA ILE A 25 11.77 -7.23 7.73
C ILE A 25 11.34 -8.69 7.83
N TYR A 26 10.07 -8.96 7.54
CA TYR A 26 9.52 -10.30 7.48
C TYR A 26 9.14 -10.61 6.05
N GLN A 27 9.76 -11.66 5.49
CA GLN A 27 9.40 -12.20 4.19
C GLN A 27 8.59 -13.47 4.42
N ASN A 28 7.36 -13.51 3.91
CA ASN A 28 6.58 -14.74 3.93
C ASN A 28 6.91 -15.54 2.66
N SER A 29 7.45 -16.75 2.81
CA SER A 29 7.74 -17.62 1.67
C SER A 29 6.44 -18.28 1.21
N ASP A 30 5.75 -17.61 0.30
CA ASP A 30 4.65 -18.09 -0.55
C ASP A 30 3.88 -19.36 -0.12
N ASN A 31 2.58 -19.19 0.16
CA ASN A 31 1.60 -20.19 -0.26
C ASN A 31 0.30 -19.52 -0.76
N LYS A 32 0.34 -19.16 -2.05
CA LYS A 32 -0.62 -19.48 -3.12
C LYS A 32 -2.13 -19.50 -2.77
N LYS A 33 -2.85 -18.45 -3.19
CA LYS A 33 -4.15 -18.44 -3.94
C LYS A 33 -4.96 -17.16 -3.69
N ASP A 34 -4.70 -16.47 -2.59
CA ASP A 34 -5.39 -15.21 -2.29
C ASP A 34 -4.66 -14.03 -2.89
N MET A 35 -5.40 -13.23 -3.67
CA MET A 35 -4.92 -11.99 -4.31
C MET A 35 -4.53 -10.87 -3.29
N ASP A 36 -4.63 -11.19 -2.00
CA ASP A 36 -4.37 -10.33 -0.84
C ASP A 36 -3.19 -10.81 0.03
N SER A 37 -2.43 -11.83 -0.38
CA SER A 37 -1.21 -12.20 0.35
C SER A 37 -0.14 -11.11 0.24
N LEU A 38 0.25 -10.55 1.39
CA LEU A 38 1.37 -9.62 1.49
C LEU A 38 2.68 -10.37 1.27
N THR A 39 3.40 -10.07 0.19
CA THR A 39 4.72 -10.67 -0.10
C THR A 39 5.79 -10.22 0.90
N TRP A 40 5.63 -9.01 1.45
CA TRP A 40 6.55 -8.40 2.40
C TRP A 40 5.76 -7.66 3.48
N ALA A 41 6.12 -7.87 4.74
CA ALA A 41 5.61 -7.11 5.87
C ALA A 41 6.79 -6.47 6.62
N PHE A 42 6.61 -5.23 7.08
CA PHE A 42 7.61 -4.48 7.80
C PHE A 42 6.99 -3.95 9.09
N LEU A 43 7.68 -4.15 10.22
CA LEU A 43 7.30 -3.57 11.50
C LEU A 43 8.29 -2.46 11.86
N THR A 44 7.78 -1.28 12.17
CA THR A 44 8.60 -0.12 12.51
C THR A 44 9.09 -0.25 13.95
N SER A 45 10.40 -0.12 14.17
CA SER A 45 11.01 -0.23 15.50
C SER A 45 11.44 1.10 16.10
N ASP A 46 11.27 2.21 15.38
CA ASP A 46 11.73 3.54 15.79
C ASP A 46 10.63 4.62 15.64
N SER A 47 10.49 5.44 16.68
CA SER A 47 9.73 6.69 16.73
C SER A 47 10.08 7.73 15.65
N ARG A 48 11.25 7.63 15.00
CA ARG A 48 11.73 8.56 13.97
C ARG A 48 11.41 8.12 12.53
N TRP A 49 10.59 7.09 12.39
CA TRP A 49 10.18 6.55 11.09
C TRP A 49 9.53 7.63 10.21
N LYS A 50 10.03 7.78 8.97
CA LYS A 50 9.46 8.68 7.97
C LYS A 50 8.94 7.88 6.79
N SER A 51 7.64 7.99 6.54
CA SER A 51 6.98 7.40 5.39
C SER A 51 6.54 8.49 4.41
N SER A 52 6.69 8.23 3.12
CA SER A 52 5.98 8.94 2.08
C SER A 52 5.39 7.94 1.09
N HIS A 53 4.25 8.28 0.50
CA HIS A 53 3.59 7.41 -0.45
C HIS A 53 3.02 8.22 -1.60
N ASN A 54 2.92 7.58 -2.76
CA ASN A 54 2.31 8.12 -3.96
C ASN A 54 1.28 7.13 -4.48
N VAL A 55 0.01 7.52 -4.45
CA VAL A 55 -1.08 6.72 -4.99
C VAL A 55 -1.24 7.00 -6.47
N ARG A 56 -1.10 5.97 -7.33
CA ARG A 56 -1.12 6.13 -8.80
C ARG A 56 -2.47 5.75 -9.42
N ARG A 57 -3.08 4.64 -8.97
CA ARG A 57 -4.35 4.15 -9.54
C ARG A 57 -5.14 3.23 -8.59
N CYS A 58 -6.42 3.09 -8.85
CA CYS A 58 -7.31 2.15 -8.17
C CYS A 58 -6.90 0.71 -8.49
N PHE A 59 -6.85 -0.15 -7.47
CA PHE A 59 -6.53 -1.56 -7.67
C PHE A 59 -7.58 -2.29 -8.52
N TYR A 60 -8.86 -2.04 -8.26
CA TYR A 60 -9.97 -2.76 -8.89
C TYR A 60 -10.25 -2.28 -10.31
N CYS A 61 -10.57 -0.99 -10.49
CA CYS A 61 -11.01 -0.46 -11.79
C CYS A 61 -9.87 0.14 -12.65
N LYS A 62 -8.63 0.07 -12.16
CA LYS A 62 -7.39 0.59 -12.78
C LYS A 62 -7.38 2.10 -13.10
N SER A 63 -8.42 2.84 -12.71
CA SER A 63 -8.53 4.27 -12.94
C SER A 63 -7.47 5.07 -12.15
N THR A 64 -6.92 6.10 -12.79
CA THR A 64 -6.04 7.10 -12.18
C THR A 64 -6.81 8.27 -11.54
N LYS A 65 -8.15 8.30 -11.64
CA LYS A 65 -9.00 9.33 -11.02
C LYS A 65 -9.12 9.06 -9.51
N ILE A 66 -8.19 9.59 -8.73
CA ILE A 66 -8.10 9.42 -7.29
C ILE A 66 -8.26 10.78 -6.61
N GLY A 67 -9.18 10.88 -5.66
CA GLY A 67 -9.35 12.05 -4.79
C GLY A 67 -8.83 11.76 -3.38
N GLN A 68 -8.28 12.79 -2.73
CA GLN A 68 -8.06 12.77 -1.28
C GLN A 68 -9.38 13.04 -0.56
N ILE A 69 -9.56 12.38 0.57
CA ILE A 69 -10.65 12.57 1.53
C ILE A 69 -10.05 12.82 2.90
#